data_AF-A0A2J8K5C3-F1
#
_entry.id   AF-A0A2J8K5C3-F1
#
_cell.length_a   1.000
_cell.length_b   1.000
_cell.length_c   1.000
_cell.angle_alpha   90.00
_cell.angle_beta   90.00
_cell.angle_gamma   90.00
#
_symmetry.space_group_name_H-M   'P 1'
#
loop_
_entity.id
_entity.type
_entity.pdbx_description
1 polymer ?
#
loop_
_entity_poly.entity_id
_entity_poly.type
_entity_poly.pdbx_seq_one_letter_code
_entity_poly.pdbx_strand_id
1 'polypeptide(L)'
;MNVTPEVKSRGMKFAEEQLLKHGWTQGKGLGRKENGITQALRVTLKQDTHGVGHDPAKEFTNHWWNELFNKTAANLVVETGQDGVQIRSLSKETTRYNHPKPNLLYQKFVKTAQTLSRN
;
A
#
# COMPACT_ATOMS: atom_id res chain seq x y z
N MET A 1 16.10 -13.38 32.18
CA MET A 1 15.17 -12.37 31.61
C MET A 1 14.12 -12.09 32.68
N ASN A 2 14.13 -10.89 33.27
CA ASN A 2 13.14 -10.52 34.28
C ASN A 2 11.82 -10.15 33.59
N VAL A 3 10.84 -11.05 33.69
CA VAL A 3 9.47 -10.77 33.27
C VAL A 3 8.87 -9.83 34.33
N THR A 4 8.60 -8.58 33.97
CA THR A 4 7.88 -7.65 34.84
C THR A 4 6.49 -8.21 35.15
N PRO A 5 6.04 -8.23 36.42
CA PRO A 5 4.72 -8.75 36.76
C PRO A 5 3.65 -7.81 36.21
N GLU A 6 3.00 -8.22 35.13
CA GLU A 6 1.91 -7.48 34.52
C GLU A 6 0.67 -7.55 35.42
N VAL A 7 0.13 -6.40 35.82
CA VAL A 7 -1.04 -6.33 36.69
C VAL A 7 -2.29 -6.66 35.87
N LYS A 8 -2.78 -7.91 36.01
CA LYS A 8 -4.00 -8.39 35.35
C LYS A 8 -5.24 -7.59 35.80
N SER A 9 -6.08 -7.19 34.85
CA SER A 9 -7.37 -6.53 35.14
C SER A 9 -8.34 -7.47 35.87
N ARG A 10 -9.36 -6.93 36.56
CA ARG A 10 -10.37 -7.74 37.27
C ARG A 10 -11.07 -8.75 36.35
N GLY A 11 -11.38 -8.34 35.11
CA GLY A 11 -11.99 -9.21 34.10
C GLY A 11 -11.06 -10.33 33.65
N MET A 12 -9.76 -10.04 33.47
CA MET A 12 -8.77 -11.07 33.14
C MET A 12 -8.60 -12.10 34.26
N LYS A 13 -8.57 -11.66 35.52
CA LYS A 13 -8.48 -12.57 36.68
C LYS A 13 -9.66 -13.53 36.74
N PHE A 14 -10.88 -13.01 36.59
CA PHE A 14 -12.09 -13.85 36.57
C PHE A 14 -12.05 -14.88 35.43
N ALA A 15 -11.67 -14.46 34.22
CA ALA A 15 -11.59 -15.37 33.08
C ALA A 15 -10.53 -16.47 33.29
N GLU A 16 -9.37 -16.11 33.83
CA GLU A 16 -8.29 -17.07 34.15
C GLU A 16 -8.73 -18.09 35.22
N GLU A 17 -9.40 -17.64 36.29
CA GLU A 17 -9.95 -18.53 37.32
C GLU A 17 -10.95 -19.53 36.74
N GLN A 18 -11.80 -19.11 35.79
CA GLN A 18 -12.73 -20.04 35.13
C GLN A 18 -11.98 -21.07 34.28
N LEU A 19 -10.93 -20.67 33.55
CA LEU A 19 -10.13 -21.61 32.74
C LEU A 19 -9.44 -22.64 33.64
N LEU A 20 -8.78 -22.20 34.71
CA LEU A 20 -8.10 -23.06 35.67
C LEU A 20 -9.07 -24.05 36.33
N LYS A 21 -10.27 -23.58 36.70
CA LYS A 21 -11.33 -24.43 37.29
C LYS A 21 -11.74 -25.58 36.35
N HIS A 22 -11.67 -25.37 35.04
CA HIS A 22 -12.01 -26.38 34.03
C HIS A 22 -10.80 -27.18 33.51
N GLY A 23 -9.66 -27.14 34.22
CA GLY A 23 -8.51 -27.97 33.92
C GLY A 23 -7.57 -27.41 32.84
N TRP A 24 -7.76 -26.16 32.42
CA TRP A 24 -6.78 -25.47 31.58
C TRP A 24 -5.53 -25.16 32.39
N THR A 25 -4.36 -25.24 31.76
CA THR A 25 -3.06 -24.95 32.38
C THR A 25 -2.37 -23.80 31.68
N GLN A 26 -1.70 -22.94 32.46
CA GLN A 26 -1.06 -21.74 31.93
C GLN A 26 -0.05 -22.10 30.83
N GLY A 27 -0.19 -21.43 29.67
CA GLY A 27 0.67 -21.62 28.50
C GLY A 27 0.25 -22.74 27.56
N LYS A 28 -0.76 -23.56 27.90
CA LYS A 28 -1.32 -24.56 26.99
C LYS A 28 -2.41 -24.00 26.10
N GLY A 29 -2.53 -24.56 24.90
CA GLY A 29 -3.64 -24.27 23.99
C GLY A 29 -4.93 -24.92 24.48
N LEU A 30 -6.07 -24.44 23.97
CA LEU A 30 -7.37 -25.06 24.26
C LEU A 30 -7.58 -26.36 23.44
N GLY A 31 -8.54 -27.19 23.87
CA GLY A 31 -8.96 -28.40 23.17
C GLY A 31 -8.40 -29.70 23.77
N ARG A 32 -8.91 -30.85 23.30
CA ARG A 32 -8.62 -32.18 23.89
C ARG A 32 -7.12 -32.53 23.93
N LYS A 33 -6.34 -32.05 22.96
CA LYS A 33 -4.89 -32.29 22.85
C LYS A 33 -4.05 -31.08 23.29
N GLU A 34 -4.69 -30.06 23.87
CA GLU A 34 -4.03 -28.82 24.33
C GLU A 34 -3.23 -28.07 23.23
N ASN A 35 -3.57 -28.31 21.97
CA ASN A 35 -2.86 -27.82 20.79
C ASN A 35 -3.57 -26.66 20.08
N GLY A 36 -4.59 -26.08 20.72
CA GLY A 36 -5.26 -24.89 20.23
C GLY A 36 -4.36 -23.65 20.23
N ILE A 37 -4.88 -22.58 19.65
CA ILE A 37 -4.18 -21.29 19.56
C ILE A 37 -3.92 -20.75 20.98
N THR A 38 -2.66 -20.41 21.28
CA THR A 38 -2.23 -19.88 22.59
C THR A 38 -2.21 -18.35 22.64
N GLN A 39 -2.19 -17.68 21.48
CA GLN A 39 -2.13 -16.22 21.35
C GLN A 39 -3.30 -15.72 20.51
N ALA A 40 -3.93 -14.63 20.93
CA ALA A 40 -5.05 -14.06 20.18
C ALA A 40 -4.64 -13.72 18.73
N LEU A 41 -5.55 -13.93 17.79
CA LEU A 41 -5.37 -13.51 16.41
C LEU A 41 -5.29 -11.98 16.35
N ARG A 42 -4.16 -11.45 15.87
CA ARG A 42 -3.98 -10.02 15.66
C ARG A 42 -4.39 -9.68 14.23
N VAL A 43 -5.54 -9.04 14.08
CA VAL A 43 -5.98 -8.52 12.78
C VAL A 43 -5.30 -7.16 12.54
N THR A 44 -4.75 -6.96 11.36
CA THR A 44 -4.28 -5.65 10.92
C THR A 44 -5.48 -4.82 10.50
N LEU A 45 -5.69 -3.68 11.15
CA LEU A 45 -6.69 -2.71 10.70
C LEU A 45 -6.20 -2.04 9.43
N LYS A 46 -7.02 -2.10 8.37
CA LYS A 46 -6.75 -1.37 7.13
C LYS A 46 -7.16 0.10 7.33
N GLN A 47 -6.19 1.00 7.25
CA GLN A 47 -6.38 2.44 7.41
C GLN A 47 -6.34 3.19 6.06
N ASP A 48 -6.14 2.47 4.96
CA ASP A 48 -6.04 3.04 3.63
C ASP A 48 -7.25 2.69 2.75
N THR A 49 -7.30 3.35 1.60
CA THR A 49 -8.32 3.16 0.57
C THR A 49 -7.77 2.36 -0.61
N HIS A 50 -6.60 1.73 -0.47
CA HIS A 50 -5.98 1.02 -1.58
C HIS A 50 -6.70 -0.30 -1.85
N GLY A 51 -6.81 -0.69 -3.12
CA GLY A 51 -7.33 -2.01 -3.48
C GLY A 51 -6.40 -3.14 -3.03
N VAL A 52 -6.93 -4.37 -2.96
CA VAL A 52 -6.06 -5.56 -2.84
C VAL A 52 -5.20 -5.65 -4.10
N GLY A 53 -3.89 -5.86 -3.92
CA GLY A 53 -2.92 -5.85 -5.02
C GLY A 53 -2.50 -4.45 -5.49
N HIS A 54 -2.82 -3.40 -4.74
CA HIS A 54 -2.22 -2.09 -4.96
C HIS A 54 -0.72 -2.15 -4.69
N ASP A 55 0.06 -1.71 -5.67
CA ASP A 55 1.51 -1.59 -5.59
C ASP A 55 1.86 -0.11 -5.34
N PRO A 56 2.33 0.25 -4.12
CA PRO A 56 2.72 1.63 -3.81
C PRO A 56 3.88 2.11 -4.68
N ALA A 57 4.77 1.22 -5.13
CA ALA A 57 5.94 1.60 -5.91
C ALA A 57 5.55 2.11 -7.30
N LYS A 58 4.40 1.70 -7.83
CA LYS A 58 3.90 2.13 -9.14
C LYS A 58 3.64 3.63 -9.22
N GLU A 59 3.27 4.26 -8.10
CA GLU A 59 3.08 5.72 -8.04
C GLU A 59 4.39 6.48 -8.22
N PHE A 60 5.51 5.88 -7.81
CA PHE A 60 6.84 6.50 -7.87
C PHE A 60 7.67 6.10 -9.09
N THR A 61 7.33 5.00 -9.77
CA THR A 61 8.09 4.45 -10.90
C THR A 61 7.49 4.77 -12.28
N ASN A 62 6.26 5.29 -12.34
CA ASN A 62 5.64 5.66 -13.61
C ASN A 62 6.12 7.05 -14.09
N HIS A 63 7.27 7.07 -14.77
CA HIS A 63 7.83 8.29 -15.35
C HIS A 63 7.24 8.58 -16.74
N TRP A 64 5.93 8.84 -16.81
CA TRP A 64 5.23 9.18 -18.07
C TRP A 64 5.92 10.32 -18.84
N TRP A 65 6.53 11.27 -18.13
CA TRP A 65 7.27 12.39 -18.71
C TRP A 65 8.55 11.93 -19.41
N ASN A 66 9.20 10.87 -18.92
CA ASN A 66 10.44 10.34 -19.47
C ASN A 66 10.18 9.68 -20.82
N GLU A 67 9.10 8.91 -20.94
CA GLU A 67 8.66 8.38 -22.24
C GLU A 67 8.33 9.49 -23.24
N LEU A 68 7.64 10.54 -22.81
CA LEU A 68 7.33 11.70 -23.66
C LEU A 68 8.60 12.45 -24.09
N PHE A 69 9.53 12.66 -23.15
CA PHE A 69 10.81 13.31 -23.41
C PHE A 69 11.63 12.50 -24.41
N ASN A 70 11.83 11.20 -24.16
CA ASN A 70 12.60 10.33 -25.04
C ASN A 70 11.99 10.23 -26.43
N LYS A 71 10.66 10.13 -26.53
CA LYS A 71 9.96 10.16 -27.83
C LYS A 71 10.17 11.49 -28.56
N THR A 72 10.04 12.61 -27.85
CA THR A 72 10.25 13.94 -28.45
C THR A 72 11.70 14.09 -28.92
N ALA A 73 12.67 13.73 -28.08
CA ALA A 73 14.09 13.82 -28.39
C ALA A 73 14.48 12.94 -29.60
N ALA A 74 13.95 11.72 -29.67
CA ALA A 74 14.20 10.81 -30.80
C ALA A 74 13.60 11.30 -32.13
N ASN A 75 12.58 12.17 -32.08
CA ASN A 75 11.97 12.76 -33.27
C ASN A 75 12.69 14.03 -33.77
N LEU A 76 13.65 14.56 -33.00
CA LEU A 76 14.45 15.72 -33.40
C LEU A 76 15.71 15.25 -34.11
N VAL A 77 15.92 15.75 -35.33
CA VAL A 77 17.16 15.59 -36.08
C VAL A 77 17.92 16.91 -36.02
N VAL A 78 19.16 16.84 -35.54
CA VAL A 78 20.07 17.97 -35.44
C VAL A 78 21.07 17.87 -36.58
N GLU A 79 21.07 18.87 -37.45
CA GLU A 79 22.04 19.01 -38.54
C GLU A 79 22.98 20.16 -38.21
N THR A 80 24.28 19.89 -38.23
CA THR A 80 25.31 20.91 -38.02
C THR A 80 25.94 21.25 -39.36
N GLY A 81 25.85 22.52 -39.75
CA GLY A 81 26.41 23.05 -40.99
C GLY A 81 27.42 24.17 -40.72
N GLN A 82 28.06 24.67 -41.78
CA GLN A 82 29.04 25.76 -41.70
C GLN A 82 28.43 27.07 -41.17
N ASP A 83 27.11 27.27 -41.32
CA ASP A 83 26.37 28.46 -40.89
C ASP A 83 25.56 28.29 -39.58
N GLY A 84 25.81 27.21 -38.83
CA GLY A 84 25.20 26.96 -37.52
C GLY A 84 24.41 25.65 -37.40
N VAL A 85 23.57 25.56 -36.36
CA VAL A 85 22.80 24.35 -36.01
C VAL A 85 21.34 24.49 -36.46
N GLN A 86 20.87 23.55 -37.27
CA GLN A 86 19.48 23.46 -37.72
C GLN A 86 18.81 22.25 -37.08
N ILE A 87 17.59 22.43 -36.55
CA ILE A 87 16.81 21.37 -35.91
C ILE A 87 15.58 21.11 -36.76
N ARG A 88 15.38 19.85 -37.18
CA ARG A 88 14.16 19.41 -37.88
C ARG A 88 13.43 18.35 -37.07
N SER A 89 12.10 18.43 -37.08
CA SER A 89 11.22 17.42 -36.48
C SER A 89 10.77 16.44 -37.55
N LEU A 90 10.94 15.14 -37.32
CA LEU A 90 10.29 14.12 -38.15
C LEU A 90 8.82 14.04 -37.75
N SER A 91 7.92 14.38 -38.68
CA SER A 91 6.47 14.31 -38.48
C SER A 91 6.00 12.86 -38.34
N LYS A 92 6.16 12.29 -37.15
CA LYS A 92 5.44 11.10 -36.71
C LYS A 92 4.53 11.52 -35.57
N GLU A 93 3.24 11.24 -35.75
CA GLU A 93 2.16 11.56 -34.82
C GLU A 93 2.54 11.19 -33.38
N THR A 94 2.61 12.19 -32.50
CA THR A 94 3.02 11.99 -31.11
C THR A 94 1.92 11.23 -30.37
N THR A 95 2.16 9.96 -30.04
CA THR A 95 1.21 9.15 -29.26
C THR A 95 0.99 9.82 -27.89
N ARG A 96 -0.25 10.26 -27.64
CA ARG A 96 -0.67 10.79 -26.33
C ARG A 96 -0.49 9.70 -25.28
N TYR A 97 0.07 10.06 -24.12
CA TYR A 97 0.22 9.11 -23.02
C TYR A 97 -1.17 8.68 -22.50
N ASN A 98 -1.46 7.39 -22.61
CA ASN A 98 -2.70 6.80 -22.12
C ASN A 98 -2.66 6.70 -20.60
N HIS A 99 -3.34 7.63 -19.94
CA HIS A 99 -3.53 7.52 -18.49
C HIS A 99 -4.37 6.27 -18.20
N PRO A 100 -3.91 5.38 -17.30
CA PRO A 100 -4.72 4.25 -16.90
C PRO A 100 -6.03 4.76 -16.29
N LYS A 101 -7.15 4.32 -16.84
CA LYS A 101 -8.47 4.75 -16.37
C LYS A 101 -8.66 4.29 -14.92
N PRO A 102 -9.21 5.16 -14.04
CA PRO A 102 -9.44 4.78 -12.65
C PRO A 102 -10.42 3.59 -12.58
N ASN A 103 -10.18 2.69 -11.63
CA ASN A 103 -11.06 1.56 -11.39
C ASN A 103 -12.38 2.05 -10.76
N LEU A 104 -13.44 2.10 -11.59
CA LEU A 104 -14.77 2.59 -11.20
C LEU A 104 -15.51 1.67 -10.21
N LEU A 105 -15.02 0.43 -9.97
CA LEU A 105 -15.69 -0.53 -9.08
C LEU A 105 -15.56 -0.13 -7.60
N TYR A 106 -14.38 0.34 -7.21
CA TYR A 106 -14.07 0.66 -5.81
C TYR A 106 -14.31 2.14 -5.46
N GLN A 107 -14.22 3.04 -6.44
CA GLN A 107 -14.41 4.48 -6.22
C GLN A 107 -15.80 4.87 -5.71
N LYS A 108 -16.84 4.04 -5.95
CA LYS A 108 -18.20 4.29 -5.40
C LYS A 108 -18.27 4.18 -3.88
N PHE A 109 -17.30 3.55 -3.24
CA PHE A 109 -17.28 3.29 -1.79
C PHE A 109 -16.22 4.11 -1.04
N VAL A 110 -15.38 4.86 -1.75
CA VAL A 110 -14.37 5.74 -1.15
C VAL A 110 -14.85 7.18 -1.23
N LYS A 111 -15.13 7.79 -0.07
CA LYS A 111 -15.38 9.23 0.00
C LYS A 111 -14.04 9.96 -0.20
N THR A 112 -13.93 10.75 -1.27
CA THR A 112 -12.77 11.63 -1.44
C THR A 112 -12.89 12.78 -0.43
N ALA A 113 -11.95 12.83 0.53
CA ALA A 113 -11.84 13.99 1.40
C ALA A 113 -11.21 15.13 0.59
N GLN A 114 -11.95 16.22 0.35
CA GLN A 114 -11.37 17.45 -0.18
C GLN A 114 -10.55 18.11 0.94
N THR A 115 -9.23 18.14 0.79
CA THR A 115 -8.36 18.93 1.66
C THR A 115 -8.53 20.40 1.32
N LEU A 116 -9.22 21.14 2.19
CA LEU A 116 -9.26 22.60 2.14
C LEU A 116 -7.89 23.13 2.58
N SER A 117 -7.05 23.55 1.62
CA SER A 117 -5.85 24.33 1.93
C SER A 117 -6.28 25.71 2.42
N ARG A 118 -6.08 25.98 3.71
CA ARG A 118 -6.18 27.32 4.29
C ARG A 118 -4.83 28.02 4.08
N ASN A 119 -4.85 29.11 3.31
CA ASN A 119 -3.77 30.11 3.29
C ASN A 119 -3.76 30.89 4.60
#